data_AF-A0AAE0SWS7-F1
#
_entry.id   AF-A0AAE0SWS7-F1
#
_cell.length_a   1.000
_cell.length_b   1.000
_cell.length_c   1.000
_cell.angle_alpha   90.00
_cell.angle_beta   90.00
_cell.angle_gamma   90.00
#
_symmetry.space_group_name_H-M   'P 1'
#
loop_
_entity.id
_entity.type
_entity.pdbx_description
1 polymer ?
#
loop_
_entity_poly.entity_id
_entity_poly.type
_entity_poly.pdbx_seq_one_letter_code
_entity_poly.pdbx_strand_id
1 'polypeptide(L)'
;MSQSSFLKFIGQDHNDVALGYADDEENGGIVPVPYELDRMWGENGGSTGIVSNAVDMTKWLMFHLSGGKNQHGQTVVEQGILDSMYKGRMAIQSSSIEAAIHRPKTPVTLTEVSYDFGIRDGFYRGYRILRHTGTTFGFSSLLTLFPEINVGIFTSMSGEDENYVFRGLLHSYLSDISIGDDQPWLNETTICTFPEPWYRAAPSSRRQINRNHHPTHALSTYVGTYHNIAFGDLKVYFNSTIAQLQMTYGKELWTLYPLFHNDSFYGEGQGFISKLIDVSPESFKVAGSGSDVHATSVEISDFESNAPPVFQKQTSSGGSAIVG
;
A
#
# COMPACT_ATOMS: atom_id res chain seq x y z
N MET A 1 21.50 14.37 -7.02
CA MET A 1 20.56 13.37 -7.55
C MET A 1 19.93 13.99 -8.79
N SER A 2 20.54 13.78 -9.96
CA SER A 2 20.18 14.49 -11.20
C SER A 2 19.25 13.69 -12.13
N GLN A 3 19.03 12.41 -11.81
CA GLN A 3 18.14 11.50 -12.51
C GLN A 3 16.94 11.11 -11.64
N SER A 4 16.84 11.63 -10.42
CA SER A 4 15.59 11.64 -9.65
C SER A 4 14.67 12.76 -10.09
N SER A 5 13.37 12.48 -10.16
CA SER A 5 12.32 13.44 -10.51
C SER A 5 11.05 13.17 -9.69
N PHE A 6 10.00 13.96 -9.92
CA PHE A 6 8.67 13.62 -9.46
C PHE A 6 7.88 12.95 -10.58
N LEU A 7 7.10 11.92 -10.24
CA LEU A 7 6.30 11.12 -11.16
C LEU A 7 5.38 11.98 -12.03
N LYS A 8 4.83 13.06 -11.46
CA LYS A 8 4.03 14.05 -12.18
C LYS A 8 4.73 14.71 -13.39
N PHE A 9 6.07 14.75 -13.39
CA PHE A 9 6.87 15.39 -14.43
C PHE A 9 7.51 14.43 -15.42
N ILE A 10 7.50 13.12 -15.15
CA ILE A 10 8.00 12.11 -16.09
C ILE A 10 6.93 11.88 -17.13
N GLY A 11 7.14 12.25 -18.39
CA GLY A 11 6.25 11.92 -19.52
C GLY A 11 6.42 10.48 -20.05
N GLN A 12 5.52 10.03 -20.95
CA GLN A 12 5.61 8.72 -21.60
C GLN A 12 6.87 8.54 -22.48
N ASP A 13 7.47 9.64 -22.97
CA ASP A 13 8.58 9.62 -23.92
C ASP A 13 9.98 9.52 -23.27
N HIS A 14 10.09 9.21 -21.98
CA HIS A 14 11.40 9.00 -21.35
C HIS A 14 11.96 7.62 -21.72
N ASN A 15 13.03 7.62 -22.53
CA ASN A 15 13.68 6.41 -23.03
C ASN A 15 14.40 5.54 -21.98
N ASP A 16 14.44 5.96 -20.70
CA ASP A 16 15.16 5.27 -19.62
C ASP A 16 14.36 5.26 -18.31
N VAL A 17 13.10 4.85 -18.40
CA VAL A 17 12.20 4.64 -17.25
C VAL A 17 11.66 3.22 -17.35
N ALA A 18 11.76 2.45 -16.26
CA ALA A 18 11.20 1.11 -16.20
C ALA A 18 9.67 1.16 -16.31
N LEU A 19 9.07 0.18 -16.98
CA LEU A 19 7.61 -0.03 -16.95
C LEU A 19 7.25 -0.82 -15.69
N GLY A 20 6.14 -0.43 -15.05
CA GLY A 20 5.58 -1.16 -13.91
C GLY A 20 4.77 -2.35 -14.40
N TYR A 21 4.77 -3.44 -13.64
CA TYR A 21 4.02 -4.66 -13.99
C TYR A 21 3.18 -5.15 -12.80
N ALA A 22 1.97 -5.60 -13.07
CA ALA A 22 1.06 -6.24 -12.12
C ALA A 22 0.77 -7.68 -12.57
N ASP A 23 0.37 -8.55 -11.64
CA ASP A 23 0.01 -9.93 -11.99
C ASP A 23 -1.34 -9.95 -12.74
N ASP A 24 -1.43 -10.69 -13.84
CA ASP A 24 -2.71 -10.93 -14.53
C ASP A 24 -3.39 -12.14 -13.90
N GLU A 25 -4.22 -11.90 -12.90
CA GLU A 25 -4.88 -12.98 -12.17
C GLU A 25 -5.86 -13.80 -13.02
N GLU A 26 -6.46 -13.18 -14.04
CA GLU A 26 -7.48 -13.84 -14.88
C GLU A 26 -6.84 -14.77 -15.91
N ASN A 27 -5.75 -14.33 -16.54
CA ASN A 27 -5.13 -15.00 -17.69
C ASN A 27 -3.78 -15.64 -17.34
N GLY A 28 -3.24 -15.35 -16.15
CA GLY A 28 -1.89 -15.70 -15.73
C GLY A 28 -0.82 -14.81 -16.38
N GLY A 29 0.32 -14.69 -15.71
CA GLY A 29 1.46 -13.89 -16.17
C GLY A 29 1.45 -12.47 -15.60
N ILE A 30 2.11 -11.54 -16.29
CA ILE A 30 2.22 -10.13 -15.88
C ILE A 30 1.72 -9.19 -16.98
N VAL A 31 1.09 -8.10 -16.58
CA VAL A 31 0.60 -7.04 -17.48
C VAL A 31 1.18 -5.69 -17.09
N PRO A 32 1.49 -4.82 -18.06
CA PRO A 32 2.01 -3.48 -17.76
C PRO A 32 0.95 -2.63 -17.06
N VAL A 33 1.38 -1.89 -16.04
CA VAL A 33 0.54 -0.89 -15.37
C VAL A 33 0.35 0.31 -16.32
N PRO A 34 -0.90 0.77 -16.54
CA PRO A 34 -1.16 1.96 -17.33
C PRO A 34 -0.51 3.19 -16.72
N TYR A 35 0.25 3.91 -17.53
CA TYR A 35 0.95 5.12 -17.11
C TYR A 35 -0.01 6.22 -16.58
N GLU A 36 -1.26 6.24 -17.03
CA GLU A 36 -2.28 7.15 -16.52
C GLU A 36 -2.56 6.93 -15.02
N LEU A 37 -2.51 5.67 -14.56
CA LEU A 37 -2.70 5.33 -13.17
C LEU A 37 -1.52 5.82 -12.32
N ASP A 38 -0.29 5.61 -12.80
CA ASP A 38 0.91 6.15 -12.16
C ASP A 38 0.85 7.67 -12.06
N ARG A 39 0.42 8.35 -13.14
CA ARG A 39 0.28 9.81 -13.15
C ARG A 39 -0.77 10.30 -12.16
N MET A 40 -1.90 9.60 -12.04
CA MET A 40 -2.93 9.89 -11.04
C MET A 40 -2.37 9.74 -9.63
N TRP A 41 -1.64 8.65 -9.36
CA TRP A 41 -1.02 8.43 -8.05
C TRP A 41 0.08 9.46 -7.75
N GLY A 42 0.80 9.91 -8.78
CA GLY A 42 1.81 10.97 -8.71
C GLY A 42 1.27 12.35 -8.34
N GLU A 43 -0.07 12.56 -8.35
CA GLU A 43 -0.68 13.76 -7.78
C GLU A 43 -0.47 13.82 -6.25
N ASN A 44 -0.32 12.67 -5.57
CA ASN A 44 0.03 12.55 -4.16
C ASN A 44 1.55 12.70 -3.92
N GLY A 45 2.12 13.79 -4.44
CA GLY A 45 3.57 13.97 -4.55
C GLY A 45 4.35 13.89 -3.23
N GLY A 46 3.72 14.20 -2.10
CA GLY A 46 4.35 14.19 -0.78
C GLY A 46 4.60 12.81 -0.18
N SER A 47 3.89 11.76 -0.63
CA SER A 47 3.99 10.40 -0.07
C SER A 47 4.58 9.38 -1.05
N THR A 48 4.25 9.49 -2.34
CA THR A 48 4.59 8.47 -3.36
C THR A 48 5.16 9.05 -4.65
N GLY A 49 5.51 10.34 -4.64
CA GLY A 49 5.77 11.09 -5.87
C GLY A 49 7.18 10.98 -6.45
N ILE A 50 8.16 10.37 -5.78
CA ILE A 50 9.55 10.39 -6.24
C ILE A 50 9.82 9.20 -7.16
N VAL A 51 10.42 9.48 -8.33
CA VAL A 51 11.01 8.47 -9.21
C VAL A 51 12.52 8.64 -9.18
N SER A 52 13.25 7.54 -9.09
CA SER A 52 14.71 7.56 -8.95
C SER A 52 15.32 6.27 -9.52
N ASN A 53 16.64 6.17 -9.43
CA ASN A 53 17.39 4.95 -9.75
C ASN A 53 18.44 4.65 -8.69
N ALA A 54 19.09 3.49 -8.83
CA ALA A 54 20.09 3.03 -7.88
C ALA A 54 21.25 4.04 -7.71
N VAL A 55 21.74 4.67 -8.79
CA VAL A 55 22.86 5.61 -8.74
C VAL A 55 22.55 6.83 -7.89
N ASP A 56 21.36 7.42 -8.05
CA ASP A 56 20.95 8.56 -7.25
C ASP A 56 20.53 8.18 -5.83
N MET A 57 19.88 7.04 -5.65
CA MET A 57 19.57 6.54 -4.31
C MET A 57 20.82 6.19 -3.51
N THR A 58 21.90 5.73 -4.12
CA THR A 58 23.19 5.57 -3.41
C THR A 58 23.68 6.89 -2.82
N LYS A 59 23.50 8.02 -3.53
CA LYS A 59 23.86 9.36 -2.99
C LYS A 59 23.00 9.72 -1.77
N TRP A 60 21.72 9.34 -1.79
CA TRP A 60 20.81 9.53 -0.67
C TRP A 60 21.19 8.65 0.54
N LEU A 61 21.52 7.37 0.31
CA LEU A 61 22.02 6.48 1.36
C LEU A 61 23.29 7.03 2.00
N MET A 62 24.26 7.46 1.18
CA MET A 62 25.51 8.08 1.65
C MET A 62 25.28 9.39 2.40
N PHE A 63 24.25 10.17 2.04
CA PHE A 63 23.88 11.36 2.79
C PHE A 63 23.47 11.02 4.22
N HIS A 64 22.65 9.98 4.43
CA HIS A 64 22.27 9.54 5.77
C HIS A 64 23.47 8.99 6.55
N LEU A 65 24.30 8.16 5.92
CA LEU A 65 25.46 7.52 6.57
C LEU A 65 26.61 8.49 6.87
N SER A 66 26.73 9.59 6.14
CA SER A 66 27.76 10.62 6.35
C SER A 66 27.36 11.70 7.35
N GLY A 67 26.26 11.51 8.09
CA GLY A 67 25.75 12.49 9.04
C GLY A 67 25.19 13.75 8.36
N GLY A 68 24.62 13.60 7.16
CA GLY A 68 23.91 14.66 6.45
C GLY A 68 24.77 15.46 5.46
N LYS A 69 25.91 14.91 5.04
CA LYS A 69 26.80 15.53 4.05
C LYS A 69 26.51 14.99 2.65
N ASN A 70 26.72 15.83 1.64
CA ASN A 70 26.67 15.37 0.26
C ASN A 70 27.99 14.70 -0.17
N GLN A 71 28.03 14.22 -1.42
CA GLN A 71 29.22 13.58 -2.03
C GLN A 71 30.48 14.48 -2.08
N HIS A 72 30.34 15.79 -1.88
CA HIS A 72 31.45 16.75 -1.83
C HIS A 72 31.86 17.11 -0.40
N GLY A 73 31.28 16.45 0.61
CA GLY A 73 31.53 16.70 2.03
C GLY A 73 30.84 17.95 2.59
N GLN A 74 29.97 18.60 1.82
CA GLN A 74 29.21 19.77 2.28
C GLN A 74 28.03 19.31 3.12
N THR A 75 27.86 19.90 4.30
CA THR A 75 26.69 19.65 5.16
C THR A 75 25.42 20.18 4.47
N VAL A 76 24.47 19.30 4.20
CA VAL A 76 23.13 19.65 3.70
C VAL A 76 22.13 19.69 4.85
N VAL A 77 22.26 18.75 5.79
CA VAL A 77 21.51 18.70 7.05
C VAL A 77 22.49 18.40 8.17
N GLU A 78 22.39 19.10 9.29
CA GLU A 78 23.22 18.84 10.46
C GLU A 78 22.91 17.46 11.05
N GLN A 79 23.93 16.72 11.49
CA GLN A 79 23.78 15.37 12.03
C GLN A 79 22.75 15.30 13.17
N GLY A 80 22.72 16.29 14.06
CA GLY A 80 21.76 16.31 15.17
C GLY A 80 20.28 16.38 14.74
N ILE A 81 19.99 16.88 13.52
CA ILE A 81 18.64 16.85 12.95
C ILE A 81 18.31 15.42 12.49
N LEU A 82 19.25 14.73 11.84
CA LEU A 82 19.08 13.33 11.46
C LEU A 82 18.92 12.44 12.70
N ASP A 83 19.71 12.66 13.75
CA ASP A 83 19.58 11.91 15.01
C ASP A 83 18.19 12.08 15.64
N SER A 84 17.62 13.29 15.56
CA SER A 84 16.24 13.56 16.00
C SER A 84 15.19 12.86 15.12
N MET A 85 15.48 12.71 13.82
CA MET A 85 14.64 12.04 12.84
C MET A 85 14.59 10.52 13.06
N TYR A 86 15.67 9.91 13.56
CA TYR A 86 15.77 8.48 13.90
C TYR A 86 15.41 8.17 15.35
N LYS A 87 14.86 9.12 16.09
CA LYS A 87 14.46 8.91 17.48
C LYS A 87 13.03 8.36 17.51
N GLY A 88 12.89 7.17 18.08
CA GLY A 88 11.63 6.48 18.37
C GLY A 88 10.44 7.41 18.66
N ARG A 89 9.46 7.46 17.76
CA ARG A 89 8.22 8.26 17.92
C ARG A 89 7.00 7.40 18.18
N MET A 90 6.81 6.37 17.36
CA MET A 90 5.64 5.50 17.42
C MET A 90 6.09 4.05 17.45
N ALA A 91 5.74 3.32 18.50
CA ALA A 91 6.06 1.89 18.58
C ALA A 91 5.29 1.13 17.50
N ILE A 92 5.98 0.26 16.78
CA ILE A 92 5.38 -0.71 15.87
C ILE A 92 5.04 -1.94 16.71
N GLN A 93 3.76 -2.27 16.81
CA GLN A 93 3.31 -3.42 17.61
C GLN A 93 3.54 -4.76 16.90
N SER A 94 3.39 -4.75 15.58
CA SER A 94 3.65 -5.89 14.71
C SER A 94 3.95 -5.41 13.29
N SER A 95 4.80 -6.15 12.58
CA SER A 95 5.02 -5.97 11.14
C SER A 95 4.89 -7.31 10.43
N SER A 96 4.42 -7.30 9.17
CA SER A 96 4.30 -8.53 8.37
C SER A 96 5.65 -9.23 8.19
N ILE A 97 6.71 -8.43 8.01
CA ILE A 97 8.07 -8.95 7.82
C ILE A 97 8.62 -9.58 9.10
N GLU A 98 8.36 -9.01 10.28
CA GLU A 98 8.75 -9.63 11.54
C GLU A 98 7.96 -10.92 11.79
N ALA A 99 6.66 -10.94 11.47
CA ALA A 99 5.85 -12.16 11.60
C ALA A 99 6.38 -13.32 10.72
N ALA A 100 6.98 -12.98 9.57
CA ALA A 100 7.58 -13.91 8.61
C ALA A 100 9.02 -14.30 8.98
N ILE A 101 9.85 -13.36 9.46
CA ILE A 101 11.27 -13.54 9.76
C ILE A 101 11.51 -13.34 11.26
N HIS A 102 11.21 -14.37 12.05
CA HIS A 102 11.38 -14.37 13.49
C HIS A 102 11.78 -15.74 14.02
N ARG A 103 12.78 -15.79 14.90
CA ARG A 103 13.16 -17.03 15.61
C ARG A 103 12.04 -17.50 16.55
N PRO A 104 11.72 -18.79 16.63
CA PRO A 104 12.44 -19.91 16.02
C PRO A 104 11.92 -20.33 14.64
N LYS A 105 10.96 -19.61 14.03
CA LYS A 105 10.44 -19.98 12.69
C LYS A 105 11.55 -19.93 11.65
N THR A 106 12.35 -18.86 11.66
CA THR A 106 13.53 -18.68 10.80
C THR A 106 14.82 -18.66 11.63
N PRO A 107 16.00 -18.85 11.01
CA PRO A 107 17.29 -18.83 11.71
C PRO A 107 17.70 -17.43 12.20
N VAL A 108 17.01 -16.38 11.78
CA VAL A 108 17.25 -14.98 12.20
C VAL A 108 15.94 -14.31 12.57
N THR A 109 16.05 -13.18 13.27
CA THR A 109 14.92 -12.27 13.53
C THR A 109 15.24 -10.94 12.86
N LEU A 110 14.27 -10.42 12.12
CA LEU A 110 14.23 -9.04 11.67
C LEU A 110 13.14 -8.33 12.47
N THR A 111 13.48 -7.23 13.14
CA THR A 111 12.51 -6.45 13.91
C THR A 111 12.30 -5.07 13.31
N GLU A 112 11.09 -4.55 13.47
CA GLU A 112 10.76 -3.13 13.27
C GLU A 112 10.13 -2.63 14.56
N VAL A 113 10.85 -1.79 15.30
CA VAL A 113 10.51 -1.42 16.68
C VAL A 113 9.73 -0.11 16.72
N SER A 114 10.08 0.85 15.87
CA SER A 114 9.36 2.12 15.79
C SER A 114 9.27 2.67 14.37
N TYR A 115 8.23 3.47 14.13
CA TYR A 115 8.11 4.35 12.99
C TYR A 115 8.33 5.79 13.45
N ASP A 116 9.27 6.46 12.82
CA ASP A 116 9.73 7.79 13.23
C ASP A 116 9.35 8.81 12.14
N PHE A 117 10.23 9.74 11.80
CA PHE A 117 9.99 10.70 10.73
C PHE A 117 10.32 10.10 9.36
N GLY A 118 9.46 9.18 8.91
CA GLY A 118 9.57 8.55 7.59
C GLY A 118 10.64 7.47 7.52
N ILE A 119 10.97 6.84 8.65
CA ILE A 119 11.93 5.74 8.77
C ILE A 119 11.41 4.74 9.80
N ARG A 120 11.61 3.45 9.53
CA ARG A 120 11.42 2.34 10.46
C ARG A 120 12.75 2.02 11.13
N ASP A 121 12.83 2.16 12.45
CA ASP A 121 13.98 1.76 13.26
C ASP A 121 13.81 0.31 13.72
N GLY A 122 14.89 -0.47 13.73
CA GLY A 122 14.81 -1.87 14.09
C GLY A 122 16.17 -2.55 14.17
N PHE A 123 16.16 -3.88 14.14
CA PHE A 123 17.38 -4.67 14.25
C PHE A 123 17.39 -5.86 13.31
N TYR A 124 18.57 -6.18 12.81
CA TYR A 124 18.84 -7.42 12.09
C TYR A 124 20.21 -7.96 12.50
N ARG A 125 20.25 -9.23 12.94
CA ARG A 125 21.47 -9.87 13.49
C ARG A 125 22.17 -9.05 14.60
N GLY A 126 21.40 -8.28 15.37
CA GLY A 126 21.92 -7.43 16.45
C GLY A 126 22.45 -6.07 16.00
N TYR A 127 22.55 -5.81 14.70
CA TYR A 127 22.85 -4.48 14.17
C TYR A 127 21.57 -3.65 14.10
N ARG A 128 21.67 -2.38 14.48
CA ARG A 128 20.59 -1.43 14.29
C ARG A 128 20.42 -1.17 12.79
N ILE A 129 19.18 -1.12 12.34
CA ILE A 129 18.84 -0.82 10.95
C ILE A 129 17.82 0.30 10.86
N LEU A 130 17.95 1.13 9.84
CA LEU A 130 16.96 2.13 9.45
C LEU A 130 16.40 1.74 8.09
N ARG A 131 15.08 1.61 7.97
CA ARG A 131 14.42 1.07 6.78
C ARG A 131 13.28 1.95 6.30
N HIS A 132 13.03 1.93 4.99
CA HIS A 132 11.79 2.45 4.43
C HIS A 132 11.38 1.64 3.21
N THR A 133 10.13 1.21 3.18
CA THR A 133 9.53 0.48 2.07
C THR A 133 8.81 1.47 1.15
N GLY A 134 8.75 1.18 -0.15
CA GLY A 134 7.96 1.95 -1.11
C GLY A 134 7.16 1.01 -1.97
N THR A 135 5.86 1.23 -2.09
CA THR A 135 4.99 0.43 -2.96
C THR A 135 4.08 1.37 -3.70
N THR A 136 4.04 1.24 -5.01
CA THR A 136 3.05 1.84 -5.88
C THR A 136 2.63 0.80 -6.91
N PHE A 137 1.74 1.16 -7.84
CA PHE A 137 1.25 0.21 -8.82
C PHE A 137 2.40 -0.27 -9.70
N GLY A 138 2.66 -1.58 -9.65
CA GLY A 138 3.69 -2.25 -10.42
C GLY A 138 5.13 -1.96 -10.07
N PHE A 139 5.40 -1.18 -9.01
CA PHE A 139 6.74 -0.93 -8.51
C PHE A 139 6.86 -1.13 -7.01
N SER A 140 7.98 -1.70 -6.62
CA SER A 140 8.35 -1.96 -5.24
C SER A 140 9.78 -1.52 -4.98
N SER A 141 10.02 -0.90 -3.83
CA SER A 141 11.38 -0.52 -3.41
C SER A 141 11.59 -0.76 -1.93
N LEU A 142 12.85 -0.90 -1.55
CA LEU A 142 13.27 -0.97 -0.15
C LEU A 142 14.63 -0.33 -0.01
N LEU A 143 14.80 0.45 1.06
CA LEU A 143 16.11 0.86 1.57
C LEU A 143 16.35 0.28 2.95
N THR A 144 17.61 -0.09 3.22
CA THR A 144 18.11 -0.47 4.54
C THR A 144 19.45 0.21 4.78
N LEU A 145 19.60 0.91 5.89
CA LEU A 145 20.86 1.49 6.34
C LEU A 145 21.33 0.76 7.60
N PHE A 146 22.62 0.52 7.70
CA PHE A 146 23.33 0.08 8.90
C PHE A 146 24.32 1.17 9.31
N PRO A 147 23.89 2.13 10.16
CA PRO A 147 24.72 3.29 10.52
C PRO A 147 26.07 2.91 11.14
N GLU A 148 26.10 1.87 11.98
CA GLU A 148 27.29 1.48 12.76
C GLU A 148 28.40 0.85 11.93
N ILE A 149 28.06 0.26 10.78
CA ILE A 149 29.02 -0.35 9.85
C ILE A 149 29.11 0.39 8.52
N ASN A 150 28.47 1.56 8.41
CA ASN A 150 28.50 2.43 7.23
C ASN A 150 28.07 1.71 5.93
N VAL A 151 26.98 0.94 6.01
CA VAL A 151 26.42 0.20 4.86
C VAL A 151 25.02 0.72 4.54
N GLY A 152 24.71 0.84 3.25
CA GLY A 152 23.38 1.14 2.76
C GLY A 152 23.02 0.24 1.57
N ILE A 153 21.80 -0.27 1.57
CA ILE A 153 21.25 -1.14 0.53
C ILE A 153 19.98 -0.48 -0.01
N PHE A 154 19.85 -0.38 -1.32
CA PHE A 154 18.63 0.05 -1.99
C PHE A 154 18.31 -0.92 -3.13
N THR A 155 17.05 -1.35 -3.20
CA THR A 155 16.51 -2.09 -4.33
C THR A 155 15.25 -1.41 -4.84
N SER A 156 15.05 -1.49 -6.16
CA SER A 156 13.82 -1.11 -6.84
C SER A 156 13.51 -2.23 -7.83
N MET A 157 12.27 -2.69 -7.83
CA MET A 157 11.80 -3.81 -8.61
C MET A 157 10.53 -3.38 -9.35
N SER A 158 10.32 -3.98 -10.52
CA SER A 158 9.05 -3.92 -11.21
C SER A 158 8.36 -5.26 -11.09
N GLY A 159 7.06 -5.23 -10.83
CA GLY A 159 6.30 -6.42 -10.44
C GLY A 159 5.84 -6.32 -8.99
N GLU A 160 4.88 -7.19 -8.67
CA GLU A 160 4.37 -7.34 -7.33
C GLU A 160 5.28 -8.22 -6.48
N ASP A 161 5.33 -7.93 -5.19
CA ASP A 161 5.88 -8.86 -4.20
C ASP A 161 4.88 -9.08 -3.07
N GLU A 162 4.34 -10.29 -3.03
CA GLU A 162 3.27 -10.64 -2.10
C GLU A 162 3.70 -10.35 -0.65
N ASN A 163 2.84 -9.60 0.06
CA ASN A 163 3.01 -9.22 1.47
C ASN A 163 4.36 -8.52 1.80
N TYR A 164 5.03 -7.93 0.80
CA TYR A 164 6.34 -7.27 0.95
C TYR A 164 7.48 -8.21 1.37
N VAL A 165 7.27 -9.53 1.24
CA VAL A 165 8.19 -10.54 1.81
C VAL A 165 9.44 -10.66 0.95
N PHE A 166 9.29 -10.77 -0.38
CA PHE A 166 10.42 -10.99 -1.29
C PHE A 166 11.49 -9.91 -1.16
N ARG A 167 11.11 -8.62 -1.18
CA ARG A 167 12.09 -7.52 -1.00
C ARG A 167 12.79 -7.58 0.36
N GLY A 168 12.06 -8.01 1.39
CA GLY A 168 12.61 -8.19 2.74
C GLY A 168 13.66 -9.30 2.79
N LEU A 169 13.39 -10.45 2.17
CA LEU A 169 14.32 -11.57 2.06
C LEU A 169 15.57 -11.19 1.27
N LEU A 170 15.41 -10.52 0.12
CA LEU A 170 16.53 -10.01 -0.67
C LEU A 170 17.41 -9.08 0.17
N HIS A 171 16.82 -8.17 0.94
CA HIS A 171 17.57 -7.30 1.84
C HIS A 171 18.22 -8.06 2.99
N SER A 172 17.59 -9.10 3.56
CA SER A 172 18.21 -9.97 4.56
C SER A 172 19.43 -10.70 4.01
N TYR A 173 19.36 -11.23 2.79
CA TYR A 173 20.48 -11.87 2.11
C TYR A 173 21.64 -10.89 1.84
N LEU A 174 21.34 -9.71 1.28
CA LEU A 174 22.33 -8.67 1.04
C LEU A 174 22.94 -8.13 2.36
N SER A 175 22.15 -8.10 3.43
CA SER A 175 22.62 -7.70 4.76
C SER A 175 23.61 -8.71 5.34
N ASP A 176 23.34 -10.01 5.21
CA ASP A 176 24.27 -11.05 5.65
C ASP A 176 25.63 -10.93 4.96
N ILE A 177 25.61 -10.73 3.63
CA ILE A 177 26.83 -10.48 2.84
C ILE A 177 27.54 -9.21 3.33
N SER A 178 26.80 -8.12 3.54
CA SER A 178 27.39 -6.82 3.90
C SER A 178 27.98 -6.78 5.31
N ILE A 179 27.43 -7.57 6.24
CA ILE A 179 27.95 -7.74 7.60
C ILE A 179 29.16 -8.70 7.63
N GLY A 180 29.42 -9.42 6.55
CA GLY A 180 30.49 -10.40 6.45
C GLY A 180 30.15 -11.74 7.09
N ASP A 181 28.87 -12.15 7.08
CA ASP A 181 28.48 -13.49 7.49
C ASP A 181 28.88 -14.49 6.41
N ASP A 182 29.75 -15.43 6.75
CA ASP A 182 30.24 -16.46 5.83
C ASP A 182 29.15 -17.45 5.40
N GLN A 183 28.01 -17.52 6.11
CA GLN A 183 26.90 -18.42 5.84
C GLN A 183 25.55 -17.68 5.92
N PRO A 184 25.19 -16.90 4.88
CA PRO A 184 23.87 -16.30 4.79
C PRO A 184 22.76 -17.35 4.94
N TRP A 185 21.72 -17.04 5.71
CA TRP A 185 20.64 -18.02 5.94
C TRP A 185 19.74 -18.20 4.71
N LEU A 186 19.79 -17.25 3.78
CA LEU A 186 19.10 -17.26 2.49
C LEU A 186 20.07 -17.52 1.33
N ASN A 187 19.53 -18.00 0.22
CA ASN A 187 20.19 -18.10 -1.08
C ASN A 187 19.17 -17.86 -2.20
N GLU A 188 19.61 -17.84 -3.46
CA GLU A 188 18.74 -17.62 -4.62
C GLU A 188 17.49 -18.50 -4.62
N THR A 189 17.65 -19.79 -4.30
CA THR A 189 16.52 -20.74 -4.24
C THR A 189 15.58 -20.42 -3.09
N THR A 190 16.11 -20.26 -1.87
CA THR A 190 15.26 -20.09 -0.68
C THR A 190 14.57 -18.74 -0.60
N ILE A 191 15.08 -17.72 -1.28
CA ILE A 191 14.37 -16.43 -1.46
C ILE A 191 13.11 -16.66 -2.29
N CYS A 192 13.21 -17.43 -3.38
CA CYS A 192 12.09 -17.71 -4.29
C CYS A 192 11.09 -18.73 -3.74
N THR A 193 11.53 -19.68 -2.90
CA THR A 193 10.68 -20.73 -2.32
C THR A 193 10.21 -20.41 -0.89
N PHE A 194 10.54 -19.23 -0.36
CA PHE A 194 10.15 -18.86 0.99
C PHE A 194 8.64 -18.99 1.19
N PRO A 195 8.15 -19.60 2.29
CA PRO A 195 8.87 -19.88 3.54
C PRO A 195 9.59 -21.24 3.64
N GLU A 196 9.67 -22.02 2.56
CA GLU A 196 10.46 -23.25 2.58
C GLU A 196 11.97 -22.95 2.67
N PRO A 197 12.76 -23.74 3.42
CA PRO A 197 12.39 -24.99 4.11
C PRO A 197 11.93 -24.80 5.57
N TRP A 198 11.73 -23.57 6.02
CA TRP A 198 11.58 -23.25 7.44
C TRP A 198 10.18 -23.51 7.98
N TYR A 199 9.15 -23.17 7.22
CA TYR A 199 7.77 -23.45 7.57
C TYR A 199 6.90 -23.53 6.33
N ARG A 200 5.66 -23.99 6.49
CA ARG A 200 4.67 -24.01 5.40
C ARG A 200 3.85 -22.73 5.45
N ALA A 201 3.72 -22.06 4.31
CA ALA A 201 2.74 -21.01 4.16
C ALA A 201 1.33 -21.60 4.33
N ALA A 202 0.43 -20.84 4.95
CA ALA A 202 -0.99 -21.14 4.79
C ALA A 202 -1.35 -20.95 3.30
N PRO A 203 -2.23 -21.78 2.72
CA PRO A 203 -2.73 -21.52 1.39
C PRO A 203 -3.32 -20.11 1.37
N SER A 204 -2.87 -19.26 0.44
CA SER A 204 -3.53 -17.99 0.18
C SER A 204 -4.88 -18.31 -0.45
N SER A 205 -5.93 -18.37 0.37
CA SER A 205 -7.28 -18.48 -0.16
C SER A 205 -7.70 -17.07 -0.57
N ARG A 206 -7.57 -16.75 -1.87
CA ARG A 206 -8.32 -15.60 -2.41
C ARG A 206 -9.80 -15.84 -2.15
N ARG A 207 -10.47 -14.82 -1.64
CA ARG A 207 -11.88 -14.89 -1.28
C ARG A 207 -12.67 -15.04 -2.58
N GLN A 208 -13.20 -16.23 -2.87
CA GLN A 208 -14.16 -16.38 -3.95
C GLN A 208 -15.45 -15.65 -3.55
N ILE A 209 -15.75 -14.54 -4.23
CA ILE A 209 -16.99 -13.81 -4.01
C ILE A 209 -18.13 -14.57 -4.67
N ASN A 210 -19.09 -15.01 -3.85
CA ASN A 210 -20.33 -15.54 -4.38
C ASN A 210 -21.22 -14.37 -4.85
N ARG A 211 -21.26 -14.15 -6.16
CA ARG A 211 -22.04 -13.08 -6.82
C ARG A 211 -23.56 -13.35 -6.86
N ASN A 212 -24.02 -14.48 -6.32
CA ASN A 212 -25.43 -14.91 -6.44
C ASN A 212 -26.30 -14.56 -5.23
N HIS A 213 -25.80 -13.77 -4.28
CA HIS A 213 -26.62 -13.34 -3.15
C HIS A 213 -27.63 -12.27 -3.55
N HIS A 214 -28.69 -12.16 -2.76
CA HIS A 214 -29.69 -11.11 -2.88
C HIS A 214 -29.48 -10.06 -1.79
N PRO A 215 -29.69 -8.77 -2.10
CA PRO A 215 -29.56 -7.71 -1.10
C PRO A 215 -30.63 -7.84 -0.02
N THR A 216 -30.33 -7.36 1.18
CA THR A 216 -31.27 -7.40 2.31
C THR A 216 -32.46 -6.47 2.08
N HIS A 217 -32.23 -5.30 1.46
CA HIS A 217 -33.25 -4.34 1.05
C HIS A 217 -33.20 -4.05 -0.46
N ALA A 218 -34.20 -3.32 -0.96
CA ALA A 218 -34.19 -2.87 -2.36
C ALA A 218 -32.93 -2.03 -2.64
N LEU A 219 -32.29 -2.22 -3.80
CA LEU A 219 -31.04 -1.53 -4.12
C LEU A 219 -31.13 0.00 -4.01
N SER A 220 -32.32 0.58 -4.28
CA SER A 220 -32.59 2.01 -4.12
C SER A 220 -32.35 2.54 -2.70
N THR A 221 -32.47 1.70 -1.66
CA THR A 221 -32.22 2.05 -0.25
C THR A 221 -30.80 2.59 -0.03
N TYR A 222 -29.83 2.06 -0.78
CA TYR A 222 -28.40 2.37 -0.61
C TYR A 222 -27.91 3.52 -1.51
N VAL A 223 -28.72 3.96 -2.48
CA VAL A 223 -28.36 5.05 -3.39
C VAL A 223 -28.23 6.38 -2.62
N GLY A 224 -27.14 7.12 -2.87
CA GLY A 224 -26.90 8.44 -2.30
C GLY A 224 -25.44 8.89 -2.34
N THR A 225 -25.19 10.11 -1.87
CA THR A 225 -23.84 10.63 -1.62
C THR A 225 -23.55 10.49 -0.13
N TYR A 226 -22.41 9.94 0.22
CA TYR A 226 -21.94 9.74 1.58
C TYR A 226 -20.65 10.53 1.79
N HIS A 227 -20.56 11.25 2.90
CA HIS A 227 -19.45 12.16 3.19
C HIS A 227 -18.72 11.76 4.46
N ASN A 228 -17.40 11.81 4.41
CA ASN A 228 -16.54 11.78 5.57
C ASN A 228 -15.61 13.01 5.54
N ILE A 229 -15.40 13.65 6.68
CA ILE A 229 -14.62 14.90 6.76
C ILE A 229 -13.16 14.73 6.30
N ALA A 230 -12.55 13.56 6.54
CA ALA A 230 -11.15 13.29 6.21
C ALA A 230 -10.98 12.66 4.83
N PHE A 231 -11.94 11.83 4.42
CA PHE A 231 -11.87 11.04 3.19
C PHE A 231 -12.69 11.61 2.03
N GLY A 232 -13.51 12.63 2.26
CA GLY A 232 -14.32 13.28 1.24
C GLY A 232 -15.60 12.51 0.89
N ASP A 233 -15.99 12.58 -0.37
CA ASP A 233 -17.28 12.09 -0.86
C ASP A 233 -17.16 10.74 -1.58
N LEU A 234 -18.13 9.89 -1.30
CA LEU A 234 -18.41 8.61 -1.93
C LEU A 234 -19.83 8.67 -2.52
N LYS A 235 -20.03 8.24 -3.76
CA LYS A 235 -21.37 8.23 -4.38
C LYS A 235 -21.76 6.82 -4.76
N VAL A 236 -22.96 6.41 -4.35
CA VAL A 236 -23.58 5.14 -4.70
C VAL A 236 -24.80 5.40 -5.56
N TYR A 237 -24.89 4.74 -6.70
CA TYR A 237 -26.01 4.87 -7.63
C TYR A 237 -26.40 3.52 -8.23
N PHE A 238 -27.63 3.41 -8.70
CA PHE A 238 -28.12 2.21 -9.36
C PHE A 238 -27.84 2.26 -10.85
N ASN A 239 -27.20 1.22 -11.39
CA ASN A 239 -27.00 1.06 -12.82
C ASN A 239 -28.04 0.08 -13.38
N SER A 240 -28.99 0.60 -14.16
CA SER A 240 -30.08 -0.18 -14.74
C SER A 240 -29.63 -1.19 -15.80
N THR A 241 -28.49 -0.97 -16.45
CA THR A 241 -27.99 -1.86 -17.52
C THR A 241 -27.46 -3.17 -16.97
N ILE A 242 -26.75 -3.12 -15.84
CA ILE A 242 -26.22 -4.33 -15.16
C ILE A 242 -27.06 -4.77 -13.96
N ALA A 243 -28.12 -4.03 -13.64
CA ALA A 243 -29.01 -4.27 -12.50
C ALA A 243 -28.27 -4.40 -11.15
N GLN A 244 -27.20 -3.62 -10.97
CA GLN A 244 -26.37 -3.58 -9.75
C GLN A 244 -26.17 -2.15 -9.25
N LEU A 245 -25.72 -2.04 -8.01
CA LEU A 245 -25.21 -0.78 -7.49
C LEU A 245 -23.78 -0.54 -8.00
N GLN A 246 -23.49 0.73 -8.27
CA GLN A 246 -22.16 1.22 -8.57
C GLN A 246 -21.77 2.28 -7.57
N MET A 247 -20.48 2.31 -7.26
CA MET A 247 -19.88 3.21 -6.29
C MET A 247 -18.73 3.96 -6.95
N THR A 248 -18.71 5.28 -6.83
CA THR A 248 -17.56 6.10 -7.24
C THR A 248 -16.92 6.75 -6.04
N TYR A 249 -15.60 6.69 -5.98
CA TYR A 249 -14.75 7.37 -5.02
C TYR A 249 -13.52 7.90 -5.75
N GLY A 250 -13.31 9.22 -5.70
CA GLY A 250 -12.31 9.88 -6.53
C GLY A 250 -12.60 9.69 -8.03
N LYS A 251 -11.62 9.15 -8.77
CA LYS A 251 -11.72 8.86 -10.23
C LYS A 251 -12.11 7.41 -10.52
N GLU A 252 -12.25 6.59 -9.48
CA GLU A 252 -12.42 5.16 -9.59
C GLU A 252 -13.88 4.72 -9.43
N LEU A 253 -14.19 3.55 -9.97
CA LEU A 253 -15.53 2.99 -10.07
C LEU A 253 -15.53 1.52 -9.64
N TRP A 254 -16.49 1.17 -8.79
CA TRP A 254 -16.70 -0.20 -8.31
C TRP A 254 -18.12 -0.67 -8.57
N THR A 255 -18.27 -1.95 -8.90
CA THR A 255 -19.54 -2.66 -8.91
C THR A 255 -19.77 -3.30 -7.55
N LEU A 256 -20.92 -3.05 -6.94
CA LEU A 256 -21.24 -3.57 -5.61
C LEU A 256 -22.08 -4.85 -5.70
N TYR A 257 -21.57 -5.94 -5.13
CA TYR A 257 -22.24 -7.24 -5.05
C TYR A 257 -22.72 -7.49 -3.62
N PRO A 258 -24.01 -7.80 -3.39
CA PRO A 258 -24.52 -8.02 -2.05
C PRO A 258 -23.87 -9.25 -1.41
N LEU A 259 -23.66 -9.18 -0.09
CA LEU A 259 -23.24 -10.30 0.73
C LEU A 259 -24.43 -10.87 1.50
N PHE A 260 -24.26 -12.08 2.02
CA PHE A 260 -25.32 -12.77 2.77
C PHE A 260 -25.55 -12.07 4.12
N HIS A 261 -26.68 -11.34 4.21
CA HIS A 261 -27.15 -10.55 5.36
C HIS A 261 -26.35 -9.28 5.69
N ASN A 262 -26.89 -8.48 6.61
CA ASN A 262 -26.27 -7.31 7.26
C ASN A 262 -26.00 -6.09 6.38
N ASP A 263 -26.75 -5.91 5.27
CA ASP A 263 -26.61 -4.71 4.44
C ASP A 263 -25.16 -4.48 3.94
N SER A 264 -24.41 -5.56 3.75
CA SER A 264 -23.02 -5.52 3.31
C SER A 264 -22.89 -5.82 1.82
N PHE A 265 -21.93 -5.16 1.18
CA PHE A 265 -21.62 -5.32 -0.23
C PHE A 265 -20.11 -5.47 -0.42
N TYR A 266 -19.73 -6.35 -1.33
CA TYR A 266 -18.37 -6.43 -1.83
C TYR A 266 -18.20 -5.51 -3.04
N GLY A 267 -17.10 -4.76 -3.11
CA GLY A 267 -16.81 -3.88 -4.24
C GLY A 267 -15.78 -4.48 -5.19
N GLU A 268 -16.19 -4.74 -6.43
CA GLU A 268 -15.29 -5.14 -7.51
C GLU A 268 -14.90 -3.90 -8.31
N GLY A 269 -13.60 -3.58 -8.38
CA GLY A 269 -13.12 -2.47 -9.19
C GLY A 269 -13.46 -2.64 -10.67
N GLN A 270 -13.58 -1.55 -11.42
CA GLN A 270 -13.72 -1.59 -12.88
C GLN A 270 -12.43 -1.18 -13.59
N GLY A 271 -12.22 -1.70 -14.80
CA GLY A 271 -11.04 -1.38 -15.60
C GLY A 271 -9.76 -1.95 -15.00
N PHE A 272 -8.67 -1.17 -14.98
CA PHE A 272 -7.39 -1.67 -14.47
C PHE A 272 -7.39 -1.83 -12.94
N ILE A 273 -8.23 -1.09 -12.20
CA ILE A 273 -8.35 -1.26 -10.74
C ILE A 273 -8.81 -2.66 -10.35
N SER A 274 -9.63 -3.32 -11.19
CA SER A 274 -10.07 -4.70 -10.94
C SER A 274 -8.92 -5.70 -10.91
N LYS A 275 -7.74 -5.35 -11.45
CA LYS A 275 -6.54 -6.17 -11.43
C LYS A 275 -5.63 -5.88 -10.22
N LEU A 276 -5.93 -4.85 -9.44
CA LEU A 276 -5.03 -4.31 -8.43
C LEU A 276 -5.62 -4.30 -7.02
N ILE A 277 -6.91 -3.97 -6.92
CA ILE A 277 -7.57 -3.77 -5.63
C ILE A 277 -9.00 -4.30 -5.71
N ASP A 278 -9.23 -5.30 -4.88
CA ASP A 278 -10.56 -5.78 -4.51
C ASP A 278 -10.96 -5.14 -3.18
N VAL A 279 -12.19 -4.65 -3.08
CA VAL A 279 -12.67 -3.97 -1.86
C VAL A 279 -13.36 -4.98 -0.95
N SER A 280 -12.88 -5.10 0.28
CA SER A 280 -13.51 -5.84 1.38
C SER A 280 -15.00 -5.48 1.55
N PRO A 281 -15.77 -6.32 2.25
CA PRO A 281 -17.17 -6.03 2.56
C PRO A 281 -17.40 -4.65 3.18
N GLU A 282 -18.04 -3.77 2.42
CA GLU A 282 -18.52 -2.48 2.89
C GLU A 282 -19.89 -2.63 3.51
N SER A 283 -20.07 -2.10 4.72
CA SER A 283 -21.28 -2.33 5.51
C SER A 283 -22.11 -1.07 5.61
N PHE A 284 -23.33 -1.11 5.08
CA PHE A 284 -24.27 0.00 5.19
C PHE A 284 -25.02 -0.09 6.52
N LYS A 285 -25.20 1.05 7.18
CA LYS A 285 -26.13 1.18 8.30
C LYS A 285 -27.45 1.70 7.74
N VAL A 286 -28.53 0.98 8.01
CA VAL A 286 -29.87 1.25 7.50
C VAL A 286 -30.81 1.59 8.65
N ALA A 287 -31.69 2.57 8.45
CA ALA A 287 -32.72 2.99 9.39
C ALA A 287 -34.10 2.98 8.73
N GLY A 288 -35.15 3.08 9.55
CA GLY A 288 -36.55 3.08 9.10
C GLY A 288 -37.21 1.70 9.18
N SER A 289 -38.48 1.63 8.75
CA SER A 289 -39.26 0.38 8.73
C SER A 289 -40.29 0.40 7.60
N GLY A 290 -40.72 -0.78 7.14
CA GLY A 290 -41.68 -0.90 6.04
C GLY A 290 -41.15 -0.31 4.73
N SER A 291 -41.84 0.69 4.19
CA SER A 291 -41.46 1.37 2.94
C SER A 291 -40.44 2.51 3.13
N ASP A 292 -40.13 2.91 4.36
CA ASP A 292 -39.25 4.04 4.69
C ASP A 292 -37.81 3.62 5.03
N VAL A 293 -37.41 2.43 4.57
CA VAL A 293 -36.09 1.88 4.84
C VAL A 293 -35.04 2.59 3.97
N HIS A 294 -34.11 3.29 4.61
CA HIS A 294 -33.07 4.07 3.94
C HIS A 294 -31.71 3.88 4.63
N ALA A 295 -30.64 3.78 3.83
CA ALA A 295 -29.28 3.82 4.35
C ALA A 295 -28.99 5.20 4.97
N THR A 296 -28.30 5.24 6.10
CA THR A 296 -27.90 6.47 6.81
C THR A 296 -26.39 6.70 6.76
N SER A 297 -25.61 5.63 6.69
CA SER A 297 -24.16 5.71 6.54
C SER A 297 -23.60 4.44 5.89
N VAL A 298 -22.35 4.50 5.45
CA VAL A 298 -21.58 3.33 5.02
C VAL A 298 -20.21 3.34 5.70
N GLU A 299 -19.78 2.17 6.14
CA GLU A 299 -18.50 1.94 6.78
C GLU A 299 -17.56 1.25 5.78
N ILE A 300 -16.42 1.88 5.51
CA ILE A 300 -15.46 1.47 4.47
C ILE A 300 -14.24 0.84 5.14
N SER A 301 -14.13 -0.48 5.17
CA SER A 301 -13.13 -1.17 6.01
C SER A 301 -11.72 -1.16 5.43
N ASP A 302 -11.58 -1.04 4.12
CA ASP A 302 -10.25 -1.09 3.47
C ASP A 302 -9.41 0.15 3.68
N PHE A 303 -10.02 1.27 4.08
CA PHE A 303 -9.27 2.50 4.31
C PHE A 303 -8.49 2.44 5.63
N GLU A 304 -9.05 1.79 6.66
CA GLU A 304 -8.40 1.50 7.94
C GLU A 304 -9.18 0.40 8.67
N SER A 305 -8.64 -0.81 8.70
CA SER A 305 -9.38 -1.98 9.21
C SER A 305 -9.59 -1.97 10.72
N ASN A 306 -8.73 -1.28 11.50
CA ASN A 306 -8.87 -1.20 12.96
C ASN A 306 -9.86 -0.13 13.42
N ALA A 307 -10.10 0.87 12.57
CA ALA A 307 -11.05 1.96 12.81
C ALA A 307 -11.67 2.41 11.48
N PRO A 308 -12.53 1.58 10.86
CA PRO A 308 -13.10 1.85 9.55
C PRO A 308 -13.78 3.23 9.49
N PRO A 309 -13.42 4.11 8.53
CA PRO A 309 -14.10 5.38 8.38
C PRO A 309 -15.58 5.18 8.03
N VAL A 310 -16.42 5.94 8.71
CA VAL A 310 -17.86 5.98 8.46
C VAL A 310 -18.18 7.22 7.63
N PHE A 311 -18.84 7.03 6.49
CA PHE A 311 -19.34 8.08 5.62
C PHE A 311 -20.83 8.28 5.88
N GLN A 312 -21.21 9.49 6.28
CA GLN A 312 -22.61 9.84 6.57
C GLN A 312 -23.34 10.19 5.29
N LYS A 313 -24.54 9.62 5.08
CA LYS A 313 -25.36 9.94 3.91
C LYS A 313 -25.77 11.40 3.98
N GLN A 314 -25.45 12.16 2.94
CA GLN A 314 -25.90 13.54 2.80
C GLN A 314 -27.42 13.52 2.62
N THR A 315 -28.12 14.26 3.48
CA THR A 315 -29.54 14.54 3.26
C THR A 315 -29.65 15.45 2.04
N SER A 316 -30.58 15.14 1.15
CA SER A 316 -30.96 16.08 0.09
C SER A 316 -31.49 17.34 0.78
N SER A 317 -30.64 18.36 0.89
CA SER A 317 -31.12 19.71 1.15
C SER A 317 -31.96 20.08 -0.07
N GLY A 318 -33.27 19.93 0.05
CA GLY A 318 -34.21 20.51 -0.88
C GLY A 318 -33.83 21.98 -1.03
N GLY A 319 -33.43 22.37 -2.25
CA GLY A 319 -33.18 23.76 -2.57
C GLY A 319 -34.40 24.55 -2.14
N SER A 320 -34.25 25.35 -1.09
CA SER A 320 -35.24 26.36 -0.78
C SER A 320 -35.14 27.35 -1.92
N ALA A 321 -36.07 27.23 -2.87
CA ALA A 321 -36.37 28.27 -3.82
C ALA A 321 -36.66 29.52 -2.99
N ILE A 322 -35.71 30.47 -3.00
CA ILE A 322 -35.99 31.83 -2.60
C ILE A 322 -36.94 32.37 -3.67
N VAL A 323 -38.24 32.25 -3.39
CA VAL A 323 -39.30 33.00 -4.03
C VAL A 323 -39.65 34.11 -3.06
N GLY A 324 -39.38 35.36 -3.45
CA GLY A 324 -39.72 36.57 -2.70
C GLY A 324 -38.57 37.55 -2.68
#